data_AF-A0AA37S879-F1
#
_entry.id   AF-A0AA37S879-F1
#
_cell.length_a   1.000
_cell.length_b   1.000
_cell.length_c   1.000
_cell.angle_alpha   90.00
_cell.angle_beta   90.00
_cell.angle_gamma   90.00
#
_symmetry.space_group_name_H-M   'P 1'
#
loop_
_entity.id
_entity.type
_entity.pdbx_description
1 polymer ?
#
loop_
_entity_poly.entity_id
_entity_poly.type
_entity_poly.pdbx_seq_one_letter_code
_entity_poly.pdbx_strand_id
1 'polypeptide(L)'
;MTDTAMTDTAMTETARTNTVVTDTSRVTLMAESQEYREEGTFLLSHEGKCYRLPRHCPHRAGRLDHGKVNWEKKTIACPLHQSVFRIDTGEQVAGPECGSLTVEISSVSDEHAVPKSSNLKSTPHNNGTLQQNP
;
A
#
# COMPACT_ATOMS: atom_id res chain seq x y z
N MET A 1 10.19 29.52 73.13
CA MET A 1 11.13 30.62 72.81
C MET A 1 11.81 30.19 71.53
N THR A 2 11.41 30.79 70.41
CA THR A 2 11.76 30.36 69.04
C THR A 2 13.16 30.84 68.67
N ASP A 3 13.88 29.98 67.96
CA ASP A 3 15.30 30.10 67.64
C ASP A 3 15.70 31.36 66.86
N THR A 4 16.90 31.82 67.23
CA THR A 4 17.65 32.95 66.68
C THR A 4 18.26 32.61 65.31
N ALA A 5 18.20 33.60 64.41
CA ALA A 5 18.74 33.62 63.06
C ALA A 5 20.25 33.35 62.96
N MET A 6 20.71 32.86 61.80
CA MET A 6 21.92 33.36 61.11
C MET A 6 21.77 33.14 59.60
N THR A 7 21.70 34.23 58.84
CA THR A 7 21.87 34.27 57.39
C THR A 7 23.25 34.87 57.12
N ASP A 8 24.15 34.09 56.52
CA ASP A 8 25.41 34.63 56.01
C ASP A 8 25.44 34.59 54.49
N THR A 9 25.79 35.77 53.99
CA THR A 9 26.04 36.17 52.61
C THR A 9 27.54 36.07 52.33
N ALA A 10 27.94 35.48 51.20
CA ALA A 10 29.16 35.85 50.45
C ALA A 10 29.26 34.96 49.19
N MET A 11 29.17 35.49 47.97
CA MET A 11 30.18 36.21 47.17
C MET A 11 30.82 35.29 46.11
N THR A 12 30.43 35.57 44.87
CA THR A 12 31.23 35.62 43.64
C THR A 12 32.15 34.44 43.28
N GLU A 13 31.82 33.77 42.17
CA GLU A 13 32.85 33.32 41.22
C GLU A 13 32.36 33.48 39.77
N THR A 14 33.12 34.28 39.03
CA THR A 14 32.99 34.56 37.60
C THR A 14 33.59 33.41 36.80
N ALA A 15 32.80 32.75 35.94
CA ALA A 15 33.35 31.84 34.93
C ALA A 15 32.62 32.00 33.58
N ARG A 16 33.24 32.84 32.75
CA ARG A 16 33.49 32.70 31.30
C ARG A 16 32.52 31.84 30.49
N THR A 17 31.75 32.55 29.67
CA THR A 17 31.37 32.27 28.27
C THR A 17 31.83 30.94 27.66
N ASN A 18 30.87 30.16 27.18
CA ASN A 18 30.96 29.54 25.87
C ASN A 18 29.61 29.66 25.15
N THR A 19 29.56 30.62 24.23
CA THR A 19 28.53 30.70 23.20
C THR A 19 28.67 29.50 22.29
N VAL A 20 27.66 28.63 22.26
CA VAL A 20 27.44 27.70 21.16
C VAL A 20 26.07 28.05 20.58
N VAL A 21 26.08 28.97 19.62
CA VAL A 21 24.97 29.15 18.68
C VAL A 21 25.04 28.00 17.68
N THR A 22 24.41 26.87 17.98
CA THR A 22 24.06 25.89 16.95
C THR A 22 22.69 26.23 16.42
N ASP A 23 22.72 27.04 15.36
CA ASP A 23 21.72 27.19 14.31
C ASP A 23 20.61 26.13 14.39
N THR A 24 19.46 26.50 14.95
CA THR A 24 18.25 25.65 14.98
C THR A 24 17.54 25.66 13.62
N SER A 25 18.31 25.69 12.53
CA SER A 25 17.80 25.75 11.15
C SER A 25 18.10 24.45 10.42
N ARG A 26 17.84 23.30 11.06
CA ARG A 26 17.90 21.95 10.46
C ARG A 26 17.51 20.98 11.57
N VAL A 27 16.31 20.41 11.62
CA VAL A 27 15.80 19.42 10.66
C VAL A 27 14.28 19.54 10.58
N THR A 28 13.76 20.29 9.60
CA THR A 28 12.41 20.04 9.08
C THR A 28 12.57 19.13 7.88
N LEU A 29 12.68 17.83 8.14
CA LEU A 29 12.43 16.78 7.15
C LEU A 29 11.58 15.70 7.83
N MET A 30 10.40 16.11 8.29
CA MET A 30 9.28 15.19 8.28
C MET A 30 8.96 15.00 6.81
N ALA A 31 9.52 13.93 6.23
CA ALA A 31 9.13 13.44 4.93
C ALA A 31 7.60 13.43 4.91
N GLU A 32 7.04 14.23 4.02
CA GLU A 32 5.60 14.29 3.78
C GLU A 32 5.13 12.85 3.62
N SER A 33 4.44 12.33 4.64
CA SER A 33 3.82 11.03 4.55
C SER A 33 2.71 11.19 3.52
N GLN A 34 3.04 10.97 2.26
CA GLN A 34 2.03 10.62 1.27
C GLN A 34 1.28 9.44 1.89
N GLU A 35 0.06 9.70 2.36
CA GLU A 35 -0.81 8.68 2.90
C GLU A 35 -0.81 7.52 1.90
N TYR A 36 -0.31 6.36 2.30
CA TYR A 36 -0.36 5.18 1.47
C TYR A 36 -1.84 4.80 1.33
N ARG A 37 -2.44 5.16 0.19
CA ARG A 37 -3.83 4.83 -0.11
C ARG A 37 -3.85 3.63 -1.05
N GLU A 38 -4.50 2.56 -0.60
CA GLU A 38 -4.75 1.36 -1.38
C GLU A 38 -5.91 1.60 -2.36
N GLU A 39 -5.70 2.54 -3.28
CA GLU A 39 -6.67 2.97 -4.28
C GLU A 39 -6.36 2.38 -5.67
N GLY A 40 -7.30 2.55 -6.60
CA GLY A 40 -7.13 2.21 -8.01
C GLY A 40 -8.13 1.19 -8.54
N THR A 41 -8.15 1.05 -9.86
CA THR A 41 -9.02 0.11 -10.57
C THR A 41 -8.22 -0.79 -11.51
N PHE A 42 -8.85 -1.86 -11.98
CA PHE A 42 -8.33 -2.72 -13.04
C PHE A 42 -9.47 -3.15 -13.98
N LEU A 43 -9.10 -3.64 -15.16
CA LEU A 43 -10.04 -4.03 -16.21
C LEU A 43 -10.06 -5.54 -16.38
N LEU A 44 -11.26 -6.09 -16.58
CA LEU A 44 -11.48 -7.44 -17.09
C LEU A 44 -12.28 -7.35 -18.38
N SER A 45 -11.90 -8.13 -19.40
CA SER A 45 -12.62 -8.17 -20.68
C SER A 45 -13.22 -9.55 -20.91
N HIS A 46 -14.52 -9.59 -21.22
CA HIS A 46 -15.24 -10.83 -21.52
C HIS A 46 -16.47 -10.56 -22.39
N GLU A 47 -16.67 -11.35 -23.45
CA GLU A 47 -17.84 -11.26 -24.35
C GLU A 47 -18.11 -9.84 -24.90
N GLY A 48 -17.07 -9.15 -25.37
CA GLY A 48 -17.20 -7.78 -25.91
C GLY A 48 -17.53 -6.71 -24.87
N LYS A 49 -17.47 -7.05 -23.57
CA LYS A 49 -17.63 -6.12 -22.46
C LYS A 49 -16.32 -5.93 -21.71
N CYS A 50 -16.11 -4.72 -21.23
CA CYS A 50 -15.04 -4.35 -20.32
C CYS A 50 -15.65 -3.98 -18.97
N TYR A 51 -15.14 -4.60 -17.91
CA TYR A 51 -15.57 -4.40 -16.53
C TYR A 51 -14.42 -3.72 -15.78
N ARG A 52 -14.67 -2.51 -15.26
CA ARG A 52 -13.74 -1.81 -14.36
C ARG A 52 -14.13 -2.08 -12.92
N LEU A 53 -13.21 -2.68 -12.17
CA LEU A 53 -13.39 -3.03 -10.76
C LEU A 53 -12.36 -2.30 -9.89
N PRO A 54 -12.65 -2.06 -8.60
CA PRO A 54 -11.65 -1.62 -7.64
C PRO A 54 -10.55 -2.67 -7.50
N ARG A 55 -9.31 -2.22 -7.38
CA ARG A 55 -8.14 -3.10 -7.23
C ARG A 55 -8.12 -3.82 -5.88
N HIS A 56 -8.70 -3.22 -4.84
CA HIS A 56 -8.66 -3.72 -3.47
C HIS A 56 -10.05 -4.11 -2.97
N CYS A 57 -10.12 -5.27 -2.31
CA CYS A 57 -11.32 -5.78 -1.68
C CYS A 57 -11.69 -4.91 -0.45
N PRO A 58 -12.95 -4.48 -0.30
CA PRO A 58 -13.41 -3.66 0.84
C PRO A 58 -13.13 -4.26 2.22
N HIS A 59 -12.98 -5.59 2.32
CA HIS A 59 -12.78 -6.27 3.59
C HIS A 59 -11.48 -5.84 4.29
N ARG A 60 -10.34 -6.10 3.65
CA ARG A 60 -8.99 -5.87 4.20
C ARG A 60 -7.99 -5.59 3.08
N ALA A 61 -8.46 -4.86 2.07
CA ALA A 61 -7.73 -4.42 0.91
C ALA A 61 -6.99 -5.54 0.14
N GLY A 62 -7.53 -6.77 0.16
CA GLY A 62 -6.98 -7.87 -0.63
C GLY A 62 -7.03 -7.56 -2.13
N ARG A 63 -5.92 -7.76 -2.85
CA ARG A 63 -5.77 -7.44 -4.28
C ARG A 63 -6.64 -8.30 -5.19
N LEU A 64 -7.72 -7.72 -5.70
CA LEU A 64 -8.66 -8.39 -6.59
C LEU A 64 -8.10 -8.61 -7.99
N ASP A 65 -7.13 -7.80 -8.43
CA ASP A 65 -6.44 -8.03 -9.71
C ASP A 65 -5.55 -9.29 -9.71
N HIS A 66 -5.32 -9.88 -8.53
CA HIS A 66 -4.73 -11.21 -8.35
C HIS A 66 -5.77 -12.28 -7.99
N GLY A 67 -7.05 -11.93 -8.01
CA GLY A 67 -8.17 -12.82 -7.66
C GLY A 67 -8.46 -13.84 -8.74
N LYS A 68 -9.17 -14.90 -8.35
CA LYS A 68 -9.60 -15.94 -9.28
C LYS A 68 -10.94 -15.55 -9.90
N VAL A 69 -10.95 -15.35 -11.21
CA VAL A 69 -12.18 -15.11 -11.98
C VAL A 69 -12.82 -16.44 -12.38
N ASN A 70 -14.14 -16.52 -12.22
CA ASN A 70 -14.99 -17.59 -12.77
C ASN A 70 -16.00 -16.94 -13.72
N TRP A 71 -15.78 -17.10 -15.02
CA TRP A 71 -16.63 -16.50 -16.05
C TRP A 71 -18.00 -17.18 -16.20
N GLU A 72 -18.08 -18.49 -15.96
CA GLU A 72 -19.35 -19.23 -15.97
C GLU A 72 -20.33 -18.69 -14.93
N LYS A 73 -19.83 -18.38 -13.73
CA LYS A 73 -20.63 -17.77 -12.64
C LYS A 73 -20.60 -16.25 -12.63
N LYS A 74 -19.79 -15.62 -13.50
CA LYS A 74 -19.51 -14.18 -13.52
C LYS A 74 -19.08 -13.63 -12.16
N THR A 75 -18.17 -14.33 -11.49
CA THR A 75 -17.67 -13.95 -10.16
C THR A 75 -16.16 -13.80 -10.11
N ILE A 76 -15.67 -12.98 -9.18
CA ILE A 76 -14.26 -12.91 -8.80
C ILE A 76 -14.10 -13.20 -7.31
N ALA A 77 -13.12 -14.04 -6.96
CA ALA A 77 -12.78 -14.35 -5.57
C ALA A 77 -11.52 -13.60 -5.13
N CYS A 78 -11.61 -12.88 -4.01
CA CYS A 78 -10.48 -12.23 -3.37
C CYS A 78 -9.46 -13.28 -2.91
N PRO A 79 -8.17 -13.17 -3.28
CA PRO A 79 -7.19 -14.19 -2.96
C PRO A 79 -6.87 -14.26 -1.47
N LEU A 80 -7.07 -13.17 -0.72
CA LEU A 80 -6.66 -13.07 0.67
C LEU A 80 -7.58 -13.84 1.63
N HIS A 81 -8.89 -13.60 1.56
CA HIS A 81 -9.87 -14.20 2.48
C HIS A 81 -11.11 -14.77 1.78
N GLN A 82 -11.06 -14.91 0.45
CA GLN A 82 -12.09 -15.59 -0.35
C GLN A 82 -13.49 -14.95 -0.32
N SER A 83 -13.60 -13.64 -0.05
CA SER A 83 -14.82 -12.89 -0.40
C SER A 83 -15.05 -12.97 -1.91
N VAL A 84 -16.27 -13.31 -2.33
CA VAL A 84 -16.63 -13.51 -3.74
C VAL A 84 -17.65 -12.46 -4.16
N PHE A 85 -17.40 -11.83 -5.30
CA PHE A 85 -18.22 -10.75 -5.83
C PHE A 85 -18.68 -11.07 -7.25
N ARG A 86 -19.90 -10.66 -7.58
CA ARG A 86 -20.39 -10.65 -8.97
C ARG A 86 -19.66 -9.58 -9.77
N ILE A 87 -19.13 -9.95 -10.92
CA ILE A 87 -18.38 -9.04 -11.82
C ILE A 87 -19.31 -8.05 -12.52
N ASP A 88 -20.59 -8.38 -12.70
CA ASP A 88 -21.57 -7.56 -13.42
C ASP A 88 -22.36 -6.59 -12.54
N THR A 89 -22.35 -6.79 -11.22
CA THR A 89 -23.13 -5.97 -10.27
C THR A 89 -22.30 -5.49 -9.07
N GLY A 90 -21.15 -6.11 -8.81
CA GLY A 90 -20.34 -5.85 -7.62
C GLY A 90 -20.88 -6.48 -6.34
N GLU A 91 -22.05 -7.11 -6.37
CA GLU A 91 -22.68 -7.73 -5.20
C GLU A 91 -21.76 -8.80 -4.59
N GLN A 92 -21.59 -8.75 -3.27
CA GLN A 92 -20.94 -9.83 -2.54
C GLN A 92 -21.88 -11.03 -2.41
N VAL A 93 -21.40 -12.21 -2.81
CA VAL A 93 -22.19 -13.45 -2.79
C VAL A 93 -21.63 -14.53 -1.87
N ALA A 94 -20.39 -14.38 -1.37
CA ALA A 94 -19.79 -15.30 -0.40
C ALA A 94 -18.62 -14.67 0.37
N GLY A 95 -18.15 -15.38 1.40
CA GLY A 95 -17.01 -15.02 2.25
C GLY A 95 -17.34 -13.99 3.32
N PRO A 96 -16.33 -13.43 4.02
CA PRO A 96 -16.52 -12.47 5.10
C PRO A 96 -17.25 -11.20 4.62
N GLU A 97 -18.30 -10.79 5.34
CA GLU A 97 -19.11 -9.62 4.99
C GLU A 97 -18.26 -8.35 4.90
N CYS A 98 -18.35 -7.66 3.77
CA CYS A 98 -17.56 -6.45 3.51
C CYS A 98 -18.21 -5.46 2.53
N GLY A 99 -19.46 -5.69 2.12
CA GLY A 99 -20.18 -4.84 1.19
C GLY A 99 -19.88 -5.14 -0.29
N SER A 100 -20.45 -4.35 -1.18
CA SER A 100 -20.33 -4.52 -2.63
C SER A 100 -19.16 -3.74 -3.24
N LEU A 101 -18.73 -4.17 -4.42
CA LEU A 101 -17.79 -3.43 -5.27
C LEU A 101 -18.52 -2.39 -6.13
N THR A 102 -17.88 -1.26 -6.40
CA THR A 102 -18.31 -0.34 -7.47
C THR A 102 -17.82 -0.87 -8.81
N VAL A 103 -18.73 -1.19 -9.73
CA VAL A 103 -18.38 -1.74 -11.05
C VAL A 103 -18.87 -0.79 -12.14
N GLU A 104 -17.98 -0.45 -13.08
CA GLU A 104 -18.36 0.21 -14.33
C GLU A 104 -18.27 -0.79 -15.48
N ILE A 105 -19.25 -0.78 -16.39
CA ILE A 105 -19.32 -1.68 -17.53
C ILE A 105 -19.41 -0.86 -18.81
N SER A 106 -18.55 -1.16 -19.78
CA SER A 106 -18.60 -0.57 -21.13
C SER A 106 -18.51 -1.65 -22.20
N SER A 107 -19.10 -1.40 -23.36
CA SER A 107 -18.83 -2.22 -24.55
C SER A 107 -17.43 -1.93 -25.07
N VAL A 108 -16.72 -2.96 -25.51
CA VAL A 108 -15.46 -2.80 -26.24
C VAL A 108 -15.84 -2.56 -27.70
N SER A 109 -15.90 -1.30 -28.10
CA SER A 109 -15.91 -0.95 -29.52
C SER A 109 -14.56 -1.39 -30.07
N ASP A 110 -14.56 -2.31 -31.03
CA ASP A 110 -13.36 -2.62 -31.82
C ASP A 110 -12.74 -1.29 -32.26
N GLU A 111 -11.44 -1.11 -31.95
CA GLU A 111 -10.47 -0.12 -32.46
C GLU A 111 -9.50 0.30 -31.31
N HIS A 112 -8.38 -0.44 -31.23
CA HIS A 112 -7.07 -0.05 -30.67
C HIS A 112 -6.72 -0.23 -29.17
N ALA A 113 -5.71 -1.09 -28.98
CA ALA A 113 -4.60 -1.06 -28.01
C ALA A 113 -4.82 -1.63 -26.60
N VAL A 114 -4.54 -2.93 -26.47
CA VAL A 114 -3.88 -3.47 -25.26
C VAL A 114 -2.48 -2.85 -25.19
N PRO A 115 -2.13 -2.04 -24.17
CA PRO A 115 -0.72 -1.78 -23.90
C PRO A 115 -0.10 -3.12 -23.51
N LYS A 116 0.80 -3.62 -24.36
CA LYS A 116 1.64 -4.78 -24.05
C LYS A 116 2.37 -4.46 -22.75
N SER A 117 2.08 -5.23 -21.71
CA SER A 117 2.84 -5.22 -20.46
C SER A 117 4.32 -5.28 -20.81
N SER A 118 5.03 -4.22 -20.44
CA SER A 118 6.45 -4.03 -20.62
C SER A 118 7.25 -5.23 -20.09
N ASN A 119 8.08 -5.81 -20.97
CA ASN A 119 9.31 -6.54 -20.69
C ASN A 119 9.52 -7.04 -19.24
N LEU A 120 9.02 -8.25 -18.96
CA LEU A 120 9.70 -9.10 -17.98
C LEU A 120 10.88 -9.74 -18.71
N LYS A 121 12.10 -9.23 -18.48
CA LYS A 121 13.32 -9.93 -18.89
C LYS A 121 13.35 -11.26 -18.13
N SER A 122 13.07 -12.35 -18.84
CA SER A 122 13.35 -13.70 -18.37
C SER A 122 14.85 -13.82 -18.09
N THR A 123 15.23 -13.85 -16.81
CA THR A 123 16.57 -14.30 -16.41
C THR A 123 16.67 -15.80 -16.69
N PRO A 124 17.68 -16.29 -17.43
CA PRO A 124 17.85 -17.72 -17.63
C PRO A 124 18.19 -18.41 -16.30
N HIS A 125 17.50 -19.51 -16.02
CA HIS A 125 17.86 -20.46 -14.98
C HIS A 125 19.25 -21.04 -15.28
N ASN A 126 20.22 -20.81 -14.40
CA ASN A 126 21.48 -21.54 -14.39
C ASN A 126 21.25 -22.85 -13.61
N ASN A 127 21.22 -23.97 -14.33
CA ASN A 127 21.36 -25.30 -13.72
C ASN A 127 22.85 -25.53 -13.45
N GLY A 128 23.25 -25.40 -12.18
CA GLY A 128 24.59 -25.70 -11.72
C GLY A 128 24.95 -27.17 -11.92
N THR A 129 25.89 -27.42 -12.82
CA THR A 129 26.63 -28.68 -12.92
C THR A 129 27.49 -28.86 -11.67
N LEU A 130 27.21 -29.88 -10.86
CA LEU A 130 28.11 -30.38 -9.83
C LEU A 130 29.31 -31.05 -10.54
N GLN A 131 30.44 -30.35 -10.57
CA GLN A 131 31.71 -30.95 -10.94
C GLN A 131 32.31 -31.63 -9.71
N GLN A 132 32.45 -32.96 -9.80
CA GLN A 132 33.19 -33.78 -8.86
C GLN A 132 34.69 -33.50 -9.06
N ASN A 133 35.39 -33.15 -7.98
CA ASN A 133 36.85 -33.03 -7.96
C ASN A 133 37.49 -34.40 -7.66
N PRO A 134 38.73 -34.66 -8.14
CA PRO A 134 39.44 -35.92 -7.99
C PRO A 134 39.89 -36.24 -6.57
#